data_AF-A0AAQ3W9B9-F1
#
_entry.id   AF-A0AAQ3W9B9-F1
#
_cell.length_a   1.000
_cell.length_b   1.000
_cell.length_c   1.000
_cell.angle_alpha   90.00
_cell.angle_beta   90.00
_cell.angle_gamma   90.00
#
_symmetry.space_group_name_H-M   'P 1'
#
loop_
_entity.id
_entity.type
_entity.pdbx_description
1 polymer ?
#
loop_
_entity_poly.entity_id
_entity_poly.type
_entity_poly.pdbx_seq_one_letter_code
_entity_poly.pdbx_strand_id
1 'polypeptide(L)'
;MDKKKLRYAILKKLDVNEDNVTADYFGITGKEFFENVIFLDREGYITKPMYGSNMVYGMGLSRITEKGENYLEENSKLSKGYKVAKEIRDWIKF
;
A
#
# COMPACT_ATOMS: atom_id res chain seq x y z
N MET A 1 11.47 -2.35 -4.90
CA MET A 1 10.98 -0.97 -5.20
C MET A 1 11.45 -0.01 -4.10
N ASP A 2 11.36 1.32 -4.24
CA ASP A 2 11.55 2.20 -3.08
C ASP A 2 10.47 1.93 -2.02
N LYS A 3 10.86 1.79 -0.74
CA LYS A 3 9.93 1.38 0.34
C LYS A 3 8.83 2.40 0.58
N LYS A 4 9.09 3.71 0.42
CA LYS A 4 8.07 4.75 0.58
C LYS A 4 7.07 4.69 -0.57
N LYS A 5 7.56 4.55 -1.81
CA LYS A 5 6.70 4.36 -2.99
C LYS A 5 5.82 3.11 -2.86
N LEU A 6 6.37 1.99 -2.39
CA LEU A 6 5.60 0.76 -2.16
C LEU A 6 4.49 0.95 -1.13
N ARG A 7 4.80 1.54 0.02
CA ARG A 7 3.81 1.81 1.08
C ARG A 7 2.68 2.70 0.60
N TYR A 8 3.00 3.76 -0.14
CA TYR A 8 2.01 4.61 -0.77
C TYR A 8 1.10 3.83 -1.72
N ALA A 9 1.68 2.96 -2.56
CA ALA A 9 0.91 2.15 -3.51
C ALA A 9 -0.02 1.13 -2.81
N ILE A 10 0.45 0.49 -1.73
CA ILE A 10 -0.36 -0.42 -0.90
C ILE A 10 -1.55 0.33 -0.29
N LEU A 11 -1.29 1.48 0.36
CA LEU A 11 -2.33 2.29 0.99
C LEU A 11 -3.38 2.74 -0.04
N LYS A 12 -2.93 3.20 -1.21
CA LYS A 12 -3.83 3.66 -2.27
C LYS A 12 -4.72 2.55 -2.79
N LYS A 13 -4.23 1.32 -2.88
CA LYS A 13 -5.04 0.20 -3.37
C LYS A 13 -6.05 -0.30 -2.32
N LEU A 14 -5.69 -0.22 -1.03
CA LEU A 14 -6.62 -0.45 0.07
C LEU A 14 -7.74 0.60 0.13
N ASP A 15 -7.41 1.87 -0.13
CA ASP A 15 -8.37 2.98 -0.16
C ASP A 15 -9.45 2.80 -1.24
N VAL A 16 -9.06 2.27 -2.41
CA VAL A 16 -9.99 1.94 -3.51
C VAL A 16 -10.79 0.64 -3.22
N ASN A 17 -10.56 -0.02 -2.08
CA ASN A 17 -11.23 -1.26 -1.66
C ASN A 17 -11.09 -2.39 -2.70
N GLU A 18 -9.94 -2.51 -3.34
CA GLU A 18 -9.68 -3.59 -4.27
C GLU A 18 -9.29 -4.88 -3.55
N ASP A 19 -9.88 -6.00 -3.95
CA ASP A 19 -9.65 -7.32 -3.33
C ASP A 19 -8.23 -7.89 -3.60
N ASN A 20 -7.45 -7.28 -4.52
CA ASN A 20 -6.17 -7.79 -5.02
C ASN A 20 -4.94 -7.03 -4.50
N VAL A 21 -4.89 -6.69 -3.21
CA VAL A 21 -3.68 -6.13 -2.58
C VAL A 21 -2.70 -7.26 -2.25
N THR A 22 -1.90 -7.68 -3.22
CA THR A 22 -0.97 -8.83 -3.10
C THR A 22 0.44 -8.49 -3.57
N ALA A 23 1.44 -9.29 -3.16
CA ALA A 23 2.83 -9.11 -3.60
C ALA A 23 2.98 -9.21 -5.14
N ASP A 24 2.25 -10.15 -5.76
CA ASP A 24 2.27 -10.37 -7.20
C ASP A 24 1.73 -9.16 -7.97
N TYR A 25 0.68 -8.51 -7.47
CA TYR A 25 0.15 -7.28 -8.07
C TYR A 25 1.22 -6.17 -8.17
N PHE A 26 2.08 -6.07 -7.16
CA PHE A 26 3.15 -5.08 -7.12
C PHE A 26 4.45 -5.57 -7.79
N GLY A 27 4.50 -6.81 -8.30
CA GLY A 27 5.69 -7.40 -8.90
C GLY A 27 6.87 -7.50 -7.93
N ILE A 28 6.60 -7.73 -6.64
CA ILE A 28 7.61 -7.83 -5.58
C ILE A 28 7.57 -9.20 -4.90
N THR A 29 8.58 -9.49 -4.07
CA THR A 29 8.59 -10.73 -3.28
C THR A 29 7.58 -10.68 -2.13
N GLY A 30 7.05 -11.84 -1.74
CA GLY A 30 6.18 -11.95 -0.56
C GLY A 30 6.82 -11.44 0.74
N LYS A 31 8.14 -11.59 0.88
CA LYS A 31 8.91 -11.02 2.01
C LYS A 31 8.92 -9.49 1.99
N GLU A 32 9.20 -8.88 0.83
CA GLU A 32 9.18 -7.41 0.69
C GLU A 32 7.78 -6.86 0.96
N PHE A 33 6.74 -7.54 0.50
CA PHE A 33 5.36 -7.19 0.79
C PHE A 33 5.04 -7.28 2.29
N PHE A 34 5.39 -8.41 2.92
CA PHE A 34 5.20 -8.64 4.35
C PHE A 34 5.88 -7.60 5.24
N GLU A 35 7.15 -7.26 4.96
CA GLU A 35 7.87 -6.22 5.70
C GLU A 35 7.19 -4.86 5.64
N ASN A 36 6.58 -4.52 4.51
CA ASN A 36 5.89 -3.24 4.33
C ASN A 36 4.48 -3.25 4.95
N VAL A 37 3.74 -4.34 4.85
CA VAL A 37 2.43 -4.49 5.52
C VAL A 37 2.58 -4.44 7.03
N ILE A 38 3.55 -5.16 7.60
CA ILE A 38 3.85 -5.09 9.04
C ILE A 38 4.20 -3.66 9.46
N PHE A 39 5.02 -2.96 8.67
CA PHE A 39 5.33 -1.57 8.98
C PHE A 39 4.07 -0.71 9.00
N LEU A 40 3.22 -0.81 7.98
CA LEU A 40 2.00 -0.01 7.89
C LEU A 40 1.04 -0.29 9.05
N ASP A 41 0.89 -1.55 9.43
CA ASP A 41 0.05 -1.99 10.56
C ASP A 41 0.61 -1.50 11.90
N ARG A 42 1.90 -1.76 12.15
CA ARG A 42 2.59 -1.36 13.39
C ARG A 42 2.58 0.14 13.61
N GLU A 43 2.74 0.92 12.55
CA GLU A 43 2.72 2.38 12.62
C GLU A 43 1.30 2.96 12.57
N GLY A 44 0.27 2.12 12.46
CA GLY A 44 -1.13 2.52 12.51
C GLY A 44 -1.67 3.22 11.27
N TYR A 45 -1.09 2.97 10.09
CA TYR A 45 -1.62 3.45 8.80
C TYR A 45 -2.73 2.56 8.24
N ILE A 46 -2.74 1.28 8.64
CA ILE A 46 -3.77 0.31 8.31
C ILE A 46 -4.17 -0.45 9.56
N THR A 47 -5.27 -1.20 9.47
CA THR A 47 -5.72 -2.14 10.50
C THR A 47 -6.11 -3.46 9.88
N LYS A 48 -6.07 -4.54 10.68
CA LYS A 48 -6.57 -5.88 10.34
C LYS A 48 -5.95 -6.53 9.08
N PRO A 49 -4.63 -6.48 8.84
CA PRO A 49 -3.99 -7.42 7.91
C PRO A 49 -4.09 -8.85 8.44
N MET A 50 -4.30 -9.83 7.54
CA MET A 50 -4.29 -11.24 7.89
C MET A 50 -2.91 -11.82 7.66
N TYR A 51 -2.30 -12.36 8.71
CA TYR A 51 -0.98 -12.98 8.66
C TYR A 51 -1.10 -14.51 8.71
N GLY A 52 -0.23 -15.20 7.98
CA GLY A 52 -0.04 -16.65 8.06
C GLY A 52 1.44 -16.95 8.24
N SER A 53 1.84 -17.47 9.40
CA SER A 53 3.25 -17.68 9.75
C SER A 53 4.10 -16.42 9.46
N ASN A 54 4.91 -16.44 8.39
CA ASN A 54 5.82 -15.36 8.01
C ASN A 54 5.41 -14.64 6.71
N MET A 55 4.13 -14.69 6.34
CA MET A 55 3.60 -14.04 5.14
C MET A 55 2.27 -13.34 5.41
N VAL A 56 1.92 -12.39 4.54
CA VAL A 56 0.57 -11.80 4.50
C VAL A 56 -0.33 -12.78 3.78
N TYR A 57 -1.29 -13.35 4.51
CA TYR A 57 -2.26 -14.30 3.98
C TYR A 57 -3.39 -13.59 3.21
N GLY A 58 -3.74 -12.36 3.62
CA GLY A 58 -4.71 -11.57 2.87
C GLY A 58 -4.96 -10.18 3.46
N MET A 59 -5.53 -9.31 2.61
CA MET A 59 -5.77 -7.91 2.92
C MET A 59 -7.27 -7.53 2.85
N GLY A 60 -8.18 -8.47 2.58
CA GLY A 60 -9.61 -8.17 2.36
C GLY A 60 -10.35 -7.57 3.56
N LEU A 61 -9.86 -7.85 4.78
CA LEU A 61 -10.38 -7.23 6.01
C LEU A 61 -9.63 -5.97 6.40
N SER A 62 -8.54 -5.65 5.70
CA SER A 62 -7.71 -4.51 6.04
C SER A 62 -8.41 -3.21 5.70
N ARG A 63 -8.25 -2.21 6.56
CA ARG A 63 -8.81 -0.87 6.36
C ARG A 63 -7.73 0.17 6.59
N ILE A 64 -7.74 1.22 5.76
CA ILE A 64 -6.91 2.40 6.00
C ILE A 64 -7.41 3.13 7.25
N THR A 65 -6.50 3.73 8.01
CA THR A 65 -6.84 4.60 9.15
C THR A 65 -6.84 6.05 8.72
N GLU A 66 -7.35 6.95 9.56
CA GLU A 66 -7.21 8.40 9.37
C GLU A 66 -5.74 8.82 9.15
N LYS A 67 -4.80 8.19 9.84
CA LYS A 67 -3.36 8.43 9.64
C LYS A 67 -2.90 7.99 8.24
N GLY A 68 -3.42 6.86 7.74
CA GLY A 68 -3.20 6.38 6.38
C GLY A 68 -3.76 7.33 5.32
N GLU A 69 -4.98 7.82 5.52
CA GLU A 69 -5.65 8.77 4.64
C GLU A 69 -4.89 10.09 4.57
N ASN A 70 -4.51 10.65 5.73
CA ASN A 70 -3.68 11.86 5.80
C ASN A 70 -2.34 11.69 5.08
N TYR A 71 -1.69 10.53 5.22
CA TYR A 71 -0.47 10.22 4.48
C TYR A 71 -0.70 10.20 2.96
N LEU A 72 -1.79 9.60 2.50
CA LEU A 72 -2.16 9.60 1.08
C LEU A 72 -2.41 11.03 0.57
N GLU A 73 -3.13 11.84 1.34
CA GLU A 73 -3.42 13.23 0.98
C GLU A 73 -2.15 14.08 0.85
N GLU A 74 -1.27 14.04 1.85
CA GLU A 74 -0.01 14.80 1.85
C GLU A 74 0.88 14.42 0.67
N ASN A 75 1.01 13.11 0.40
CA ASN A 75 1.80 12.62 -0.73
C ASN A 75 1.10 12.88 -2.07
N SER A 76 -0.23 12.93 -2.13
CA SER A 76 -0.97 13.30 -3.34
C SER A 76 -0.78 14.78 -3.69
N LYS A 77 -0.75 15.67 -2.69
CA LYS A 77 -0.47 17.10 -2.83
C LYS A 77 0.96 17.32 -3.33
N LEU A 78 1.92 16.53 -2.82
CA LEU A 78 3.29 16.49 -3.33
C LEU A 78 3.40 15.92 -4.76
N SER A 79 2.56 14.94 -5.10
CA SER A 79 2.53 14.32 -6.45
C SER A 79 1.97 15.25 -7.54
N LYS A 80 1.17 16.27 -7.19
CA LYS A 80 0.81 17.36 -8.11
C LYS A 80 2.03 18.21 -8.51
N GLY A 81 3.10 18.19 -7.71
CA GLY A 81 4.34 18.93 -7.99
C GLY A 81 5.39 18.19 -8.81
N TYR A 82 5.42 16.84 -8.77
CA TYR A 82 6.50 16.08 -9.40
C TYR A 82 5.98 14.77 -10.01
N LYS A 83 6.28 14.54 -11.29
CA LYS A 83 6.37 13.31 -12.14
C LYS A 83 5.81 11.95 -11.65
N VAL A 84 5.78 11.69 -10.35
CA VAL A 84 5.31 10.50 -9.64
C VAL A 84 3.85 10.15 -9.95
N ALA A 85 2.96 11.15 -10.13
CA ALA A 85 1.56 10.88 -10.47
C ALA A 85 1.40 10.14 -11.80
N LYS A 86 2.31 10.35 -12.77
CA LYS A 86 2.28 9.66 -14.06
C LYS A 86 2.79 8.22 -13.93
N GLU A 87 3.88 7.99 -13.20
CA GLU A 87 4.42 6.64 -12.93
C GLU A 87 3.41 5.75 -12.20
N ILE A 88 2.74 6.29 -11.18
CA ILE A 88 1.73 5.54 -10.42
C ILE A 88 0.48 5.27 -11.26
N ARG A 89 0.07 6.21 -12.12
CA ARG A 89 -1.07 6.02 -13.03
C ARG A 89 -0.74 5.02 -14.14
N ASP A 90 0.51 4.95 -14.58
CA ASP A 90 0.98 3.91 -15.52
C ASP A 90 1.09 2.52 -14.87
N TRP A 91 1.21 2.42 -13.54
CA TRP A 91 1.17 1.16 -12.79
C TRP A 91 -0.26 0.69 -12.44
N ILE A 92 -1.23 1.62 -12.33
CA ILE A 92 -2.66 1.31 -12.14
C ILE A 92 -3.34 1.30 -13.53
N LYS A 93 -2.79 0.55 -14.48
CA LYS A 93 -3.47 0.30 -15.74
C LYS A 93 -4.48 -0.83 -15.53
N PHE A 94 -5.75 -0.47 -15.70
CA PHE A 94 -6.88 -1.37 -15.92
C PHE A 94 -6.68 -2.21 -17.18
#